data_AF-A0A539DJJ5-F1
#
_entry.id   AF-A0A539DJJ5-F1
#
_cell.length_a   1.000
_cell.length_b   1.000
_cell.length_c   1.000
_cell.angle_alpha   90.00
_cell.angle_beta   90.00
_cell.angle_gamma   90.00
#
_symmetry.space_group_name_H-M   'P 1'
#
loop_
_entity.id
_entity.type
_entity.pdbx_description
1 polymer ?
#
loop_
_entity_poly.entity_id
_entity_poly.type
_entity_poly.pdbx_seq_one_letter_code
_entity_poly.pdbx_strand_id
1 'polypeptide(L)' 'EAAIKGRGGKSPGSVSAKTYALVVGAEPGASKVSRAADLGVPVLSEGGFVTLLETGELP' A
#
# COMPACT_ATOMS: atom_id res chain seq x y z
N GLU A 1 -3.91 -9.55 -2.61
CA GLU A 1 -2.69 -10.25 -2.13
C GLU A 1 -1.99 -11.07 -3.23
N ALA A 2 -2.69 -11.87 -4.04
CA ALA A 2 -2.09 -12.69 -5.10
C ALA A 2 -1.22 -11.89 -6.09
N ALA A 3 -1.68 -10.71 -6.52
CA ALA A 3 -0.90 -9.83 -7.43
C ALA A 3 0.43 -9.33 -6.83
N ILE A 4 0.49 -9.17 -5.51
CA ILE A 4 1.68 -8.72 -4.77
C ILE A 4 2.65 -9.88 -4.61
N LYS A 5 2.15 -11.04 -4.15
CA LYS A 5 2.95 -12.26 -3.98
C LYS A 5 3.51 -12.76 -5.32
N GLY A 6 2.74 -12.69 -6.40
CA GLY A 6 3.17 -13.08 -7.74
C GLY A 6 4.34 -12.24 -8.30
N ARG A 7 4.54 -11.03 -7.76
CA ARG A 7 5.67 -10.15 -8.10
C ARG A 7 6.81 -10.22 -7.07
N GLY A 8 6.77 -11.18 -6.12
CA GLY A 8 7.77 -11.34 -5.06
C GLY A 8 7.59 -10.39 -3.86
N GLY A 9 6.51 -9.60 -3.84
CA GLY A 9 6.20 -8.69 -2.75
C GLY A 9 5.55 -9.36 -1.53
N LYS A 10 5.58 -8.67 -0.40
CA LYS A 10 4.88 -9.07 0.84
C LYS A 10 3.84 -8.02 1.22
N SER A 11 2.63 -8.48 1.58
CA SER A 11 1.55 -7.63 2.10
C SER A 11 1.34 -7.93 3.60
N PRO A 12 2.12 -7.33 4.51
CA PRO A 12 1.91 -7.50 5.94
C PRO A 12 0.57 -6.87 6.38
N GLY A 13 -0.07 -7.43 7.40
CA GLY A 13 -1.32 -6.90 7.96
C GLY A 13 -1.18 -5.58 8.73
N SER A 14 0.05 -5.11 8.94
CA SER A 14 0.41 -3.89 9.66
C SER A 14 1.32 -2.99 8.82
N VAL A 15 1.14 -1.68 8.97
CA VAL A 15 1.99 -0.66 8.34
C VAL A 15 3.23 -0.45 9.20
N SER A 16 4.40 -0.53 8.58
CA SER A 16 5.71 -0.36 9.21
C SER A 16 6.56 0.62 8.40
N ALA A 17 7.68 1.09 8.94
CA ALA A 17 8.59 2.01 8.26
C ALA A 17 9.20 1.43 6.97
N LYS A 18 9.13 0.10 6.80
CA LYS A 18 9.55 -0.61 5.58
C LYS A 18 8.43 -0.79 4.55
N THR A 19 7.23 -0.28 4.84
CA THR A 19 6.09 -0.41 3.93
C THR A 19 6.29 0.54 2.76
N TYR A 20 6.31 -0.01 1.54
CA TYR A 20 6.50 0.76 0.32
C TYR A 20 5.28 1.64 -0.02
N ALA A 21 4.08 1.09 0.14
CA ALA A 21 2.83 1.82 -0.05
C ALA A 21 1.68 1.18 0.77
N LEU A 22 0.73 1.99 1.21
CA LEU A 22 -0.54 1.53 1.80
C LEU A 22 -1.64 1.63 0.75
N VAL A 23 -2.20 0.51 0.31
CA VAL A 23 -3.37 0.52 -0.57
C VAL A 23 -4.64 0.59 0.28
N VAL A 24 -5.46 1.61 0.06
CA VAL A 24 -6.73 1.84 0.74
C VAL A 24 -7.92 1.59 -0.20
N GLY A 25 -8.92 0.88 0.32
CA GLY A 25 -10.23 0.73 -0.32
C GLY A 25 -11.22 1.80 0.14
N ALA A 26 -12.51 1.60 -0.16
CA ALA A 26 -13.58 2.55 0.14
C ALA A 26 -13.71 2.93 1.63
N GLU A 27 -13.39 2.01 2.55
CA GLU A 27 -13.39 2.25 3.99
C GLU A 27 -12.04 1.84 4.61
N PRO A 28 -11.03 2.71 4.56
CA PRO A 28 -9.76 2.40 5.18
C PRO A 28 -9.88 2.52 6.70
N GLY A 29 -9.39 1.50 7.41
CA GLY A 29 -9.34 1.54 8.87
C GLY A 29 -8.49 2.74 9.33
N ALA A 30 -9.08 3.62 10.13
CA ALA A 30 -8.44 4.87 10.58
C ALA A 30 -7.03 4.65 11.15
N SER A 31 -6.81 3.58 11.91
CA SER A 31 -5.50 3.25 12.49
C SER A 31 -4.41 2.99 11.44
N LYS A 32 -4.74 2.47 10.26
CA LYS A 32 -3.76 2.21 9.19
C LYS A 32 -3.38 3.50 8.45
N VAL A 33 -4.36 4.37 8.23
CA VAL A 33 -4.15 5.68 7.59
C VAL A 33 -3.29 6.56 8.47
N SER A 34 -3.63 6.69 9.76
CA SER A 34 -2.82 7.47 10.71
C SER A 34 -1.41 6.92 10.84
N ARG A 35 -1.24 5.58 10.87
CA ARG A 35 0.08 4.93 10.92
C ARG A 35 0.90 5.17 9.66
N ALA A 36 0.28 5.16 8.48
CA ALA A 36 0.94 5.46 7.23
C ALA A 36 1.39 6.93 7.17
N ALA A 37 0.52 7.86 7.59
CA ALA A 37 0.86 9.28 7.69
C ALA A 37 2.03 9.54 8.66
N ASP A 38 1.99 8.93 9.85
CA ASP A 38 3.03 9.04 10.88
C ASP A 38 4.40 8.51 10.40
N LEU A 39 4.39 7.44 9.61
CA LEU A 39 5.61 6.82 9.06
C LEU A 39 6.04 7.39 7.70
N GLY A 40 5.29 8.34 7.14
CA GLY A 40 5.56 8.88 5.80
C GLY A 40 5.36 7.86 4.66
N VAL A 41 4.54 6.83 4.89
CA VAL A 41 4.23 5.80 3.89
C VAL A 41 3.17 6.35 2.93
N PRO A 42 3.42 6.35 1.61
CA PRO A 42 2.46 6.84 0.63
C PRO A 42 1.20 5.97 0.61
N VAL A 43 0.05 6.64 0.52
CA VAL A 43 -1.27 6.00 0.53
C VAL A 43 -1.81 6.01 -0.90
N LEU A 44 -2.09 4.81 -1.42
CA LEU A 44 -2.59 4.59 -2.77
C LEU A 44 -4.06 4.20 -2.74
N SER A 45 -4.83 4.77 -3.67
CA SER A 45 -6.16 4.27 -4.02
C SER A 45 -6.05 3.01 -4.90
N GLU A 46 -7.19 2.39 -5.20
CA GLU A 46 -7.25 1.25 -6.13
C GLU A 46 -6.57 1.56 -7.48
N GLY A 47 -6.83 2.74 -8.05
CA GLY A 47 -6.19 3.17 -9.30
C GLY A 47 -4.66 3.28 -9.18
N GLY A 48 -4.17 3.90 -8.10
CA GLY A 48 -2.72 4.00 -7.85
C GLY A 48 -2.06 2.63 -7.63
N PHE A 49 -2.79 1.67 -7.06
CA PHE A 49 -2.31 0.30 -6.94
C PHE A 49 -2.18 -0.41 -8.29
N VAL A 50 -3.12 -0.19 -9.22
CA VAL A 50 -3.01 -0.72 -10.59
C VAL A 50 -1.76 -0.16 -11.27
N THR A 51 -1.56 1.16 -11.22
CA THR A 51 -0.36 1.81 -11.78
C THR A 51 0.92 1.25 -11.19
N LEU A 52 0.97 1.04 -9.86
CA LEU A 52 2.12 0.43 -9.19
C LEU A 52 2.35 -1.02 -9.64
N LEU A 53 1.30 -1.79 -9.91
CA LEU A 53 1.44 -3.16 -10.43
C LEU A 53 1.91 -3.22 -11.89
N GLU A 54 1.61 -2.19 -12.68
CA GLU A 54 2.00 -2.08 -14.09
C GLU A 54 3.41 -1.51 -14.27
N THR A 55 3.72 -0.43 -13.55
CA THR A 55 4.98 0.34 -13.71
C THR A 55 6.04 -0.02 -12.67
N GLY A 56 5.62 -0.50 -11.49
CA GLY A 56 6.50 -0.69 -10.34
C GLY A 56 6.82 0.61 -9.59
N GLU A 57 6.27 1.75 -10.01
CA GLU A 57 6.48 3.06 -9.39
C GLU A 57 5.25 3.55 -8.61
N LEU A 58 5.51 4.43 -7.66
CA LEU A 58 4.48 5.16 -6.92
C LEU A 58 4.04 6.38 -7.76
N PRO A 59 2.73 6.63 -7.92
CA PRO A 59 2.22 7.82 -8.57
C PRO A 59 2.51 9.12 -7.79
#